data_AF-A0A183CUG6-F1
#
_entry.id   AF-A0A183CUG6-F1
#
_cell.length_a   1.000
_cell.length_b   1.000
_cell.length_c   1.000
_cell.angle_alpha   90.00
_cell.angle_beta   90.00
_cell.angle_gamma   90.00
#
_symmetry.space_group_name_H-M   'P 1'
#
loop_
_entity.id
_entity.type
_entity.pdbx_description
1 polymer ?
#
loop_
_entity_poly.entity_id
_entity_poly.type
_entity_poly.pdbx_seq_one_letter_code
_entity_poly.pdbx_strand_id
1 'polypeptide(L)'
;LQKLIAELRAKTIVDQVRNIEWGNEQVVVTNDNVKNLLRSFEQFDSQLAQRAAYEDKIILYEQLLSSIRDVAQALADEQKKTGGFGMRADNTSSHQLTMAYLDFMRLSKTVERYLLIIAHTRAQTEKKTKPQDLIRLYDTVIETCEEILKLPGAASCEQLKVAYGIKVEYYRAFRCFYMAEAHAGISKWAEASALHERAMQRTVAASRLLQDVRENSFLVENEEALKTLQEQIVASKYAAQANRLAQAADSVKEGEKNRLMDTRPLLDTLNEFRKIKPENLLGNEQSVRVVSLPPSFIPMPNKPMFFDLALNHIKMPDLEAKIASYVSDKKETPVSNVTKEKRGTTGPMKQDVGKEGLGGMMKGWFWRK
;
A
#
# COMPACT_ATOMS: atom_id res chain seq x y z
N LEU A 1 56.25 -27.60 26.66
CA LEU A 1 56.73 -26.25 26.26
C LEU A 1 55.82 -25.54 25.26
N GLN A 2 55.50 -26.10 24.09
CA GLN A 2 54.68 -25.38 23.09
C GLN A 2 53.25 -25.01 23.56
N LYS A 3 52.57 -25.89 24.32
CA LYS A 3 51.28 -25.56 24.97
C LYS A 3 51.40 -24.39 25.95
N LEU A 4 52.44 -24.37 26.77
CA LEU A 4 52.69 -23.32 27.77
C LEU A 4 53.03 -21.98 27.09
N ILE A 5 53.76 -22.00 25.97
CA ILE A 5 54.06 -20.80 25.17
C ILE A 5 52.79 -20.28 24.47
N ALA A 6 51.92 -21.17 23.99
CA ALA A 6 50.63 -20.79 23.43
C ALA A 6 49.69 -20.18 24.49
N GLU A 7 49.65 -20.75 25.71
CA GLU A 7 48.91 -20.19 26.84
C GLU A 7 49.47 -18.85 27.32
N LEU A 8 50.78 -18.69 27.39
CA LEU A 8 51.41 -17.43 27.79
C LEU A 8 51.20 -16.32 26.75
N ARG A 9 51.23 -16.66 25.44
CA ARG A 9 50.86 -15.75 24.35
C ARG A 9 49.37 -15.41 24.41
N ALA A 10 48.50 -16.39 24.61
CA ALA A 10 47.07 -16.14 24.77
C ALA A 10 46.79 -15.19 25.96
N LYS A 11 47.47 -15.38 27.10
CA LYS A 11 47.37 -14.51 28.28
C LYS A 11 47.92 -13.09 28.05
N THR A 12 49.12 -12.95 27.51
CA THR A 12 49.71 -11.62 27.22
C THR A 12 48.92 -10.82 26.18
N ILE A 13 48.19 -11.49 25.28
CA ILE A 13 47.34 -10.80 24.29
C ILE A 13 45.99 -10.43 24.92
N VAL A 14 45.46 -11.18 25.91
CA VAL A 14 44.23 -10.86 26.69
C VAL A 14 44.40 -9.64 27.61
N ASP A 15 45.63 -9.38 28.04
CA ASP A 15 45.98 -8.20 28.82
C ASP A 15 46.08 -6.90 28.00
N GLN A 16 45.94 -6.94 26.67
CA GLN A 16 45.84 -5.72 25.87
C GLN A 16 44.50 -5.01 26.10
N VAL A 17 44.58 -3.77 26.55
CA VAL A 17 43.44 -2.84 26.65
C VAL A 17 42.84 -2.68 25.25
N ARG A 18 41.58 -3.06 25.08
CA ARG A 18 40.84 -2.88 23.83
C ARG A 18 39.73 -1.87 24.03
N ASN A 19 39.62 -0.95 23.09
CA ASN A 19 38.58 0.07 23.10
C ASN A 19 37.55 -0.25 22.02
N ILE A 20 36.28 -0.14 22.36
CA ILE A 20 35.17 -0.14 21.42
C ILE A 20 34.78 1.32 21.20
N GLU A 21 34.47 1.67 19.95
CA GLU A 21 33.91 2.97 19.61
C GLU A 21 32.46 2.79 19.15
N TRP A 22 31.53 3.44 19.85
CA TRP A 22 30.10 3.41 19.51
C TRP A 22 29.43 4.73 19.90
N GLY A 23 28.62 5.31 19.01
CA GLY A 23 27.89 6.56 19.29
C GLY A 23 28.78 7.78 19.55
N ASN A 24 30.00 7.81 18.98
CA ASN A 24 31.08 8.78 19.25
C ASN A 24 31.67 8.69 20.67
N GLU A 25 31.41 7.61 21.39
CA GLU A 25 31.97 7.34 22.71
C GLU A 25 32.93 6.15 22.64
N GLN A 26 34.04 6.23 23.37
CA GLN A 26 35.01 5.14 23.50
C GLN A 26 34.87 4.46 24.84
N VAL A 27 34.73 3.13 24.81
CA VAL A 27 34.60 2.31 26.01
C VAL A 27 35.76 1.33 26.09
N VAL A 28 36.46 1.37 27.22
CA VAL A 28 37.51 0.40 27.53
C VAL A 28 36.86 -0.92 27.92
N VAL A 29 37.16 -1.98 27.17
CA VAL A 29 36.63 -3.32 27.39
C VAL A 29 37.46 -4.04 28.44
N THR A 30 36.84 -4.28 29.59
CA THR A 30 37.46 -5.03 30.69
C THR A 30 37.14 -6.53 30.64
N ASN A 31 35.98 -6.92 30.09
CA ASN A 31 35.53 -8.32 30.04
C ASN A 31 36.30 -9.13 28.98
N ASP A 32 36.94 -10.23 29.40
CA ASP A 32 37.78 -11.07 28.53
C ASP A 32 37.01 -11.81 27.43
N ASN A 33 35.73 -12.14 27.66
CA ASN A 33 34.88 -12.76 26.64
C ASN A 33 34.65 -11.79 25.47
N VAL A 34 34.42 -10.52 25.77
CA VAL A 34 34.27 -9.47 24.76
C VAL A 34 35.59 -9.24 24.03
N LYS A 35 36.73 -9.19 24.73
CA LYS A 35 38.05 -9.08 24.08
C LYS A 35 38.32 -10.22 23.10
N ASN A 36 37.96 -11.46 23.46
CA ASN A 36 38.11 -12.62 22.59
C ASN A 36 37.19 -12.53 21.37
N LEU A 37 35.95 -12.05 21.54
CA LEU A 37 35.02 -11.82 20.43
C LEU A 37 35.51 -10.70 19.49
N LEU A 38 36.11 -9.63 20.01
CA LEU A 38 36.70 -8.59 19.17
C LEU A 38 37.83 -9.13 18.27
N ARG A 39 38.60 -10.11 18.76
CA ARG A 39 39.59 -10.79 17.91
C ARG A 39 38.97 -11.67 16.85
N SER A 40 37.89 -12.36 17.17
CA SER A 40 37.21 -13.17 16.16
C SER A 40 36.66 -12.28 15.04
N PHE A 41 36.21 -11.05 15.33
CA PHE A 41 35.88 -10.06 14.31
C PHE A 41 37.08 -9.67 13.43
N GLU A 42 38.24 -9.35 14.03
CA GLU A 42 39.45 -9.00 13.27
C GLU A 42 39.91 -10.13 12.34
N GLN A 43 39.76 -11.38 12.78
CA GLN A 43 40.16 -12.55 11.99
C GLN A 43 39.08 -12.97 10.98
N PHE A 44 37.83 -12.55 11.18
CA PHE A 44 36.67 -13.02 10.43
C PHE A 44 36.83 -12.80 8.93
N ASP A 45 37.20 -11.59 8.51
CA ASP A 45 37.31 -11.25 7.09
C ASP A 45 38.41 -12.05 6.40
N SER A 46 39.53 -12.31 7.10
CA SER A 46 40.61 -13.16 6.59
C SER A 46 40.18 -14.63 6.45
N GLN A 47 39.40 -15.15 7.39
CA GLN A 47 38.87 -16.51 7.35
C GLN A 47 37.81 -16.63 6.25
N LEU A 48 36.96 -15.63 6.10
CA LEU A 48 35.93 -15.57 5.07
C LEU A 48 36.55 -15.57 3.66
N ALA A 49 37.65 -14.83 3.47
CA ALA A 49 38.39 -14.80 2.21
C ALA A 49 39.04 -16.13 1.84
N GLN A 50 39.44 -16.94 2.84
CA GLN A 50 40.03 -18.26 2.64
C GLN A 50 38.99 -19.33 2.25
N ARG A 51 37.71 -19.12 2.55
CA ARG A 51 36.64 -20.06 2.20
C ARG A 51 36.17 -19.84 0.77
N ALA A 52 36.22 -20.88 -0.06
CA ALA A 52 35.68 -20.83 -1.43
C ALA A 52 34.20 -21.23 -1.49
N ALA A 53 33.82 -22.29 -0.77
CA ALA A 53 32.46 -22.83 -0.80
C ALA A 53 31.45 -21.90 -0.10
N TYR A 54 30.26 -21.79 -0.68
CA TYR A 54 29.16 -21.01 -0.11
C TYR A 54 28.73 -21.53 1.27
N GLU A 55 28.56 -22.85 1.41
CA GLU A 55 28.13 -23.49 2.68
C GLU A 55 29.11 -23.20 3.82
N ASP A 56 30.41 -23.30 3.55
CA ASP A 56 31.45 -22.98 4.53
C ASP A 56 31.38 -21.53 5.01
N LYS A 57 31.09 -20.59 4.10
CA LYS A 57 30.91 -19.17 4.46
C LYS A 57 29.69 -18.97 5.35
N ILE A 58 28.58 -19.64 5.04
CA ILE A 58 27.36 -19.57 5.87
C ILE A 58 27.62 -20.12 7.27
N ILE A 59 28.27 -21.29 7.38
CA ILE A 59 28.65 -21.89 8.67
C ILE A 59 29.52 -20.91 9.48
N LEU A 60 30.49 -20.25 8.84
CA LEU A 60 31.35 -19.26 9.49
C LEU A 60 30.55 -18.06 10.04
N TYR A 61 29.60 -17.52 9.26
CA TYR A 61 28.68 -16.49 9.74
C TYR A 61 27.83 -16.97 10.93
N GLU A 62 27.29 -18.18 10.87
CA GLU A 62 26.47 -18.76 11.94
C GLU A 62 27.26 -18.95 13.24
N GLN A 63 28.49 -19.44 13.15
CA GLN A 63 29.41 -19.59 14.29
C GLN A 63 29.75 -18.26 14.95
N LEU A 64 30.02 -17.22 14.14
CA LEU A 64 30.28 -15.89 14.67
C LEU A 64 29.02 -15.34 15.36
N LEU A 65 27.86 -15.44 14.72
CA LEU A 65 26.61 -14.93 15.28
C LEU A 65 26.19 -15.65 16.56
N SER A 66 26.41 -16.97 16.66
CA SER A 66 26.20 -17.69 17.91
C SER A 66 27.16 -17.22 19.00
N SER A 67 28.43 -16.99 18.66
CA SER A 67 29.41 -16.47 19.61
C SER A 67 29.03 -15.08 20.14
N ILE A 68 28.54 -14.18 19.27
CA ILE A 68 28.05 -12.86 19.71
C ILE A 68 26.88 -13.01 20.68
N ARG A 69 25.90 -13.87 20.34
CA ARG A 69 24.72 -14.10 21.18
C ARG A 69 25.10 -14.64 22.56
N ASP A 70 26.02 -15.60 22.62
CA ASP A 70 26.43 -16.24 23.87
C ASP A 70 27.18 -15.24 24.78
N VAL A 71 28.05 -14.40 24.19
CA VAL A 71 28.75 -13.33 24.93
C VAL A 71 27.78 -12.24 25.40
N ALA A 72 26.84 -11.81 24.55
CA ALA A 72 25.81 -10.83 24.92
C ALA A 72 24.91 -11.34 26.06
N GLN A 73 24.54 -12.62 26.03
CA GLN A 73 23.77 -13.25 27.09
C GLN A 73 24.55 -13.32 28.41
N ALA A 74 25.83 -13.71 28.36
CA ALA A 74 26.70 -13.75 29.53
C ALA A 74 26.86 -12.36 30.17
N LEU A 75 27.04 -11.31 29.37
CA LEU A 75 27.09 -9.92 29.82
C LEU A 75 25.78 -9.48 30.49
N ALA A 76 24.63 -9.77 29.87
CA ALA A 76 23.34 -9.43 30.45
C ALA A 76 23.10 -10.13 31.80
N ASP A 77 23.55 -11.37 31.95
CA ASP A 77 23.41 -12.12 33.19
C ASP A 77 24.40 -11.66 34.28
N GLU A 78 25.61 -11.21 33.91
CA GLU A 78 26.53 -10.51 34.82
C GLU A 78 25.91 -9.20 35.34
N GLN A 79 25.24 -8.43 34.48
CA GLN A 79 24.57 -7.19 34.86
C GLN A 79 23.42 -7.44 35.85
N LYS A 80 22.61 -8.47 35.64
CA LYS A 80 21.53 -8.84 36.57
C LYS A 80 22.06 -9.25 37.95
N LYS A 81 23.18 -9.97 37.98
CA LYS A 81 23.83 -10.40 39.25
C LYS A 81 24.45 -9.23 40.01
N THR A 82 25.07 -8.28 39.29
CA THR A 82 25.68 -7.08 39.89
C THR A 82 24.67 -5.97 40.21
N GLY A 83 23.52 -5.91 39.53
CA GLY A 83 22.45 -4.94 39.78
C GLY A 83 21.83 -5.01 41.18
N GLY A 84 21.99 -6.13 41.91
CA GLY A 84 21.60 -6.26 43.32
C GLY A 84 22.60 -5.66 44.32
N PHE A 85 23.84 -5.40 43.90
CA PHE A 85 24.91 -4.82 44.72
C PHE A 85 25.43 -3.53 44.06
N GLY A 86 24.75 -2.42 44.34
CA GLY A 86 25.17 -1.03 44.07
C GLY A 86 26.24 -0.83 42.99
N MET A 87 25.87 -0.99 41.71
CA MET A 87 26.78 -0.71 40.60
C MET A 87 27.05 0.80 40.49
N ARG A 88 28.29 1.20 40.22
CA ARG A 88 28.64 2.59 39.90
C ARG A 88 27.96 2.99 38.58
N ALA A 89 27.41 4.21 38.52
CA ALA A 89 26.71 4.73 37.33
C ALA A 89 27.59 4.67 36.07
N ASP A 90 28.89 4.92 36.21
CA ASP A 90 29.88 4.89 35.13
C ASP A 90 30.00 3.51 34.47
N ASN A 91 30.09 2.44 35.27
CA ASN A 91 30.12 1.06 34.77
C ASN A 91 28.81 0.63 34.10
N THR A 92 27.67 1.22 34.51
CA THR A 92 26.37 0.93 33.91
C THR A 92 26.28 1.50 32.48
N SER A 93 26.81 2.71 32.27
CA SER A 93 26.88 3.33 30.94
C SER A 93 27.84 2.58 30.01
N SER A 94 29.03 2.21 30.48
CA SER A 94 30.01 1.39 29.76
C SER A 94 29.43 0.03 29.33
N HIS A 95 28.66 -0.62 30.21
CA HIS A 95 27.99 -1.87 29.89
C HIS A 95 26.92 -1.69 28.79
N GLN A 96 26.08 -0.66 28.90
CA GLN A 96 25.03 -0.37 27.91
C GLN A 96 25.62 -0.07 26.52
N LEU A 97 26.71 0.70 26.46
CA LEU A 97 27.43 0.98 25.21
C LEU A 97 28.05 -0.28 24.60
N THR A 98 28.64 -1.14 25.44
CA THR A 98 29.19 -2.43 25.00
C THR A 98 28.09 -3.31 24.40
N MET A 99 26.92 -3.39 25.05
CA MET A 99 25.78 -4.15 24.53
C MET A 99 25.25 -3.57 23.22
N ALA A 100 25.10 -2.25 23.12
CA ALA A 100 24.66 -1.59 21.89
C ALA A 100 25.62 -1.84 20.71
N TYR A 101 26.93 -1.83 20.96
CA TYR A 101 27.93 -2.20 19.96
C TYR A 101 27.84 -3.67 19.54
N LEU A 102 27.66 -4.59 20.49
CA LEU A 102 27.50 -6.02 20.16
C LEU A 102 26.23 -6.27 19.35
N ASP A 103 25.14 -5.57 19.65
CA ASP A 103 23.91 -5.62 18.84
C ASP A 103 24.14 -5.07 17.44
N PHE A 104 24.86 -3.96 17.30
CA PHE A 104 25.27 -3.45 15.99
C PHE A 104 26.05 -4.48 15.20
N MET A 105 27.08 -5.09 15.80
CA MET A 105 27.90 -6.11 15.13
C MET A 105 27.07 -7.33 14.73
N ARG A 106 26.16 -7.80 15.61
CA ARG A 106 25.23 -8.90 15.34
C ARG A 106 24.35 -8.59 14.15
N LEU A 107 23.73 -7.41 14.11
CA LEU A 107 22.83 -7.00 13.04
C LEU A 107 23.58 -6.78 11.73
N SER A 108 24.76 -6.14 11.76
CA SER A 108 25.60 -5.95 10.58
C SER A 108 26.00 -7.29 9.95
N LYS A 109 26.50 -8.23 10.74
CA LYS A 109 26.87 -9.58 10.25
C LYS A 109 25.64 -10.39 9.82
N THR A 110 24.47 -10.12 10.38
CA THR A 110 23.21 -10.70 9.90
C THR A 110 22.85 -10.18 8.51
N VAL A 111 22.97 -8.87 8.25
CA VAL A 111 22.79 -8.30 6.91
C VAL A 111 23.75 -8.93 5.90
N GLU A 112 25.05 -8.98 6.22
CA GLU A 112 26.07 -9.59 5.34
C GLU A 112 25.75 -11.05 5.01
N ARG A 113 25.32 -11.85 6.00
CA ARG A 113 24.87 -13.23 5.79
C ARG A 113 23.70 -13.32 4.82
N TYR A 114 22.67 -12.49 5.00
CA TYR A 114 21.50 -12.50 4.10
C TYR A 114 21.86 -12.05 2.68
N LEU A 115 22.77 -11.09 2.52
CA LEU A 115 23.26 -10.68 1.21
C LEU A 115 24.02 -11.81 0.50
N LEU A 116 24.79 -12.61 1.25
CA LEU A 116 25.44 -13.80 0.71
C LEU A 116 24.41 -14.85 0.24
N ILE A 117 23.35 -15.08 1.04
CA ILE A 117 22.24 -15.97 0.65
C ILE A 117 21.57 -15.46 -0.63
N ILE A 118 21.29 -14.16 -0.72
CA ILE A 118 20.69 -13.52 -1.89
C ILE A 118 21.59 -13.71 -3.13
N ALA A 119 22.90 -13.45 -3.01
CA ALA A 119 23.83 -13.61 -4.11
C ALA A 119 23.85 -15.05 -4.62
N HIS A 120 23.89 -16.03 -3.71
CA HIS A 120 23.85 -17.44 -4.06
C HIS A 120 22.51 -17.84 -4.70
N THR A 121 21.39 -17.40 -4.13
CA THR A 121 20.02 -17.68 -4.63
C THR A 121 19.78 -17.10 -6.02
N ARG A 122 20.45 -15.99 -6.37
CA ARG A 122 20.39 -15.39 -7.71
C ARG A 122 21.31 -16.09 -8.72
N ALA A 123 22.42 -16.66 -8.26
CA ALA A 123 23.40 -17.35 -9.10
C ALA A 123 23.01 -18.79 -9.44
N GLN A 124 22.15 -19.43 -8.64
CA GLN A 124 21.63 -20.77 -8.94
C GLN A 124 20.75 -20.74 -10.21
N THR A 125 21.26 -21.31 -11.30
CA THR A 125 20.56 -21.45 -12.58
C THR A 125 19.71 -22.72 -12.67
N GLU A 126 20.07 -23.77 -11.91
CA GLU A 126 19.42 -25.08 -11.98
C GLU A 126 18.03 -25.12 -11.32
N LYS A 127 17.82 -24.31 -10.28
CA LYS A 127 16.52 -24.16 -9.62
C LYS A 127 15.95 -22.81 -10.02
N LYS A 128 14.77 -22.80 -10.62
CA LYS A 128 14.06 -21.56 -10.95
C LYS A 128 13.75 -20.82 -9.66
N THR A 129 14.55 -19.82 -9.33
CA THR A 129 14.42 -19.01 -8.12
C THR A 129 13.05 -18.35 -8.10
N LYS A 130 12.25 -18.63 -7.06
CA LYS A 130 10.95 -17.99 -6.92
C LYS A 130 11.16 -16.53 -6.51
N PRO A 131 10.58 -15.55 -7.22
CA PRO A 131 10.70 -14.14 -6.84
C PRO A 131 10.25 -13.87 -5.40
N GLN A 132 9.29 -14.65 -4.90
CA GLN A 132 8.79 -14.59 -3.51
C GLN A 132 9.88 -14.85 -2.46
N ASP A 133 10.82 -15.75 -2.74
CA ASP A 133 11.90 -16.07 -1.79
C ASP A 133 12.88 -14.88 -1.70
N LEU A 134 13.19 -14.26 -2.84
CA LEU A 134 14.02 -13.05 -2.89
C LEU A 134 13.35 -11.86 -2.20
N ILE A 135 12.04 -11.67 -2.36
CA ILE A 135 11.29 -10.63 -1.63
C ILE A 135 11.48 -10.80 -0.13
N ARG A 136 11.29 -12.02 0.41
CA ARG A 136 11.43 -12.31 1.85
C ARG A 136 12.84 -12.02 2.34
N LEU A 137 13.87 -12.41 1.58
CA LEU A 137 15.26 -12.17 1.94
C LEU A 137 15.58 -10.67 1.98
N TYR A 138 15.15 -9.89 0.98
CA TYR A 138 15.34 -8.44 1.00
C TYR A 138 14.52 -7.76 2.11
N ASP A 139 13.31 -8.24 2.42
CA ASP A 139 12.53 -7.73 3.55
C ASP A 139 13.31 -7.90 4.87
N THR A 140 13.89 -9.07 5.13
CA THR A 140 14.72 -9.27 6.33
C THR A 140 15.94 -8.35 6.34
N VAL A 141 16.60 -8.13 5.20
CA VAL A 141 17.72 -7.17 5.12
C VAL A 141 17.26 -5.75 5.46
N ILE A 142 16.14 -5.29 4.87
CA ILE A 142 15.59 -3.96 5.11
C ILE A 142 15.22 -3.78 6.59
N GLU A 143 14.49 -4.74 7.17
CA GLU A 143 14.10 -4.72 8.59
C GLU A 143 15.32 -4.66 9.51
N THR A 144 16.36 -5.45 9.21
CA THR A 144 17.60 -5.47 10.00
C THR A 144 18.36 -4.14 9.89
N CYS A 145 18.41 -3.53 8.70
CA CYS A 145 18.99 -2.20 8.53
C CYS A 145 18.21 -1.12 9.29
N GLU A 146 16.88 -1.19 9.29
CA GLU A 146 16.03 -0.28 10.07
C GLU A 146 16.17 -0.50 11.59
N GLU A 147 16.44 -1.73 12.04
CA GLU A 147 16.75 -2.05 13.44
C GLU A 147 18.07 -1.39 13.87
N ILE A 148 19.11 -1.45 13.02
CA ILE A 148 20.40 -0.78 13.27
C ILE A 148 20.21 0.73 13.49
N LEU A 149 19.38 1.37 12.67
CA LEU A 149 19.08 2.81 12.80
C LEU A 149 18.35 3.16 14.10
N LYS A 150 17.71 2.19 14.77
CA LYS A 150 16.98 2.36 16.03
C LYS A 150 17.84 2.05 17.26
N LEU A 151 19.08 1.58 17.09
CA LEU A 151 19.96 1.27 18.22
C LEU A 151 20.31 2.55 19.02
N PRO A 152 20.43 2.45 20.37
CA PRO A 152 20.91 3.55 21.19
C PRO A 152 22.29 4.02 20.71
N GLY A 153 22.47 5.33 20.49
CA GLY A 153 23.72 5.91 19.99
C GLY A 153 23.89 5.89 18.45
N ALA A 154 23.05 5.17 17.70
CA ALA A 154 23.14 5.15 16.23
C ALA A 154 22.86 6.53 15.61
N ALA A 155 21.92 7.29 16.18
CA ALA A 155 21.58 8.64 15.71
C ALA A 155 22.72 9.65 15.88
N SER A 156 23.66 9.39 16.80
CA SER A 156 24.84 10.24 17.02
C SER A 156 25.92 10.03 15.95
N CYS A 157 25.90 8.89 15.26
CA CYS A 157 26.84 8.57 14.19
C CYS A 157 26.21 8.89 12.82
N GLU A 158 26.46 10.09 12.29
CA GLU A 158 25.85 10.53 11.03
C GLU A 158 26.27 9.64 9.85
N GLN A 159 27.53 9.17 9.81
CA GLN A 159 28.00 8.26 8.78
C GLN A 159 27.20 6.95 8.76
N LEU A 160 26.96 6.36 9.94
CA LEU A 160 26.16 5.14 10.08
C LEU A 160 24.71 5.38 9.61
N LYS A 161 24.10 6.46 10.09
CA LYS A 161 22.72 6.82 9.77
C LYS A 161 22.52 7.02 8.26
N VAL A 162 23.42 7.76 7.62
CA VAL A 162 23.40 7.97 6.17
C VAL A 162 23.59 6.63 5.43
N ALA A 163 24.60 5.84 5.79
CA ALA A 163 24.88 4.58 5.12
C ALA A 163 23.71 3.60 5.18
N TYR A 164 23.18 3.34 6.37
CA TYR A 164 22.07 2.39 6.55
C TYR A 164 20.75 2.93 6.00
N GLY A 165 20.53 4.25 6.00
CA GLY A 165 19.42 4.88 5.29
C GLY A 165 19.48 4.63 3.78
N ILE A 166 20.67 4.75 3.18
CA ILE A 166 20.89 4.45 1.76
C ILE A 166 20.68 2.95 1.49
N LYS A 167 21.22 2.06 2.34
CA LYS A 167 21.01 0.61 2.21
C LYS A 167 19.53 0.24 2.20
N VAL A 168 18.72 0.85 3.07
CA VAL A 168 17.28 0.64 3.09
C VAL A 168 16.64 0.99 1.75
N GLU A 169 16.92 2.17 1.19
CA GLU A 169 16.37 2.56 -0.13
C GLU A 169 16.92 1.71 -1.28
N TYR A 170 18.19 1.35 -1.21
CA TYR A 170 18.85 0.47 -2.17
C TYR A 170 18.15 -0.89 -2.25
N TYR A 171 17.99 -1.58 -1.11
CA TYR A 171 17.33 -2.90 -1.10
C TYR A 171 15.82 -2.82 -1.32
N ARG A 172 15.16 -1.70 -0.99
CA ARG A 172 13.75 -1.46 -1.38
C ARG A 172 13.57 -1.44 -2.90
N ALA A 173 14.57 -0.97 -3.65
CA ALA A 173 14.52 -1.01 -5.11
C ALA A 173 14.54 -2.45 -5.64
N PHE A 174 15.47 -3.29 -5.16
CA PHE A 174 15.53 -4.72 -5.50
C PHE A 174 14.26 -5.46 -5.10
N ARG A 175 13.77 -5.25 -3.88
CA ARG A 175 12.52 -5.83 -3.41
C ARG A 175 11.35 -5.47 -4.33
N CYS A 176 11.22 -4.20 -4.70
CA CYS A 176 10.14 -3.73 -5.59
C CYS A 176 10.18 -4.40 -6.97
N PHE A 177 11.38 -4.62 -7.52
CA PHE A 177 11.56 -5.36 -8.76
C PHE A 177 11.08 -6.82 -8.61
N TYR A 178 11.50 -7.54 -7.58
CA TYR A 178 11.07 -8.93 -7.39
C TYR A 178 9.57 -9.06 -7.06
N MET A 179 8.96 -8.04 -6.44
CA MET A 179 7.49 -7.95 -6.33
C MET A 179 6.84 -7.88 -7.72
N ALA A 180 7.37 -7.07 -8.63
CA ALA A 180 6.87 -7.00 -10.01
C ALA A 180 7.00 -8.35 -10.73
N GLU A 181 8.13 -9.04 -10.58
CA GLU A 181 8.36 -10.38 -11.13
C GLU A 181 7.40 -11.42 -10.55
N ALA A 182 7.06 -11.34 -9.26
CA ALA A 182 6.06 -12.22 -8.65
C ALA A 182 4.66 -12.02 -9.27
N HIS A 183 4.27 -10.76 -9.52
CA HIS A 183 3.01 -10.43 -10.19
C HIS A 183 2.99 -10.86 -11.65
N ALA A 184 4.10 -10.69 -12.36
CA ALA A 184 4.28 -11.19 -13.73
C ALA A 184 4.14 -12.72 -13.78
N GLY A 185 4.71 -13.43 -12.79
CA GLY A 185 4.62 -14.89 -12.68
C GLY A 185 3.22 -15.45 -12.49
N ILE A 186 2.26 -14.64 -12.02
CA ILE A 186 0.83 -14.99 -11.89
C ILE A 186 -0.04 -14.32 -12.96
N SER A 187 0.55 -13.84 -14.06
CA SER A 187 -0.12 -13.19 -15.19
C SER A 187 -0.90 -11.91 -14.85
N LYS A 188 -0.55 -11.24 -13.74
CA LYS A 188 -1.09 -9.92 -13.36
C LYS A 188 -0.26 -8.80 -14.01
N TRP A 189 -0.37 -8.70 -15.33
CA TRP A 189 0.53 -7.86 -16.14
C TRP A 189 0.37 -6.36 -15.90
N ALA A 190 -0.83 -5.89 -15.56
CA ALA A 190 -1.07 -4.49 -15.27
C ALA A 190 -0.37 -4.05 -13.97
N GLU A 191 -0.52 -4.85 -12.92
CA GLU A 191 0.13 -4.66 -11.63
C GLU A 191 1.65 -4.81 -11.75
N ALA A 192 2.13 -5.81 -12.51
CA ALA A 192 3.55 -5.99 -12.78
C ALA A 192 4.15 -4.74 -13.45
N SER A 193 3.50 -4.22 -14.50
CA SER A 193 3.99 -3.04 -15.24
C SER A 193 4.06 -1.78 -14.34
N ALA A 194 3.06 -1.56 -13.49
CA ALA A 194 3.06 -0.46 -12.53
C ALA A 194 4.16 -0.62 -11.47
N LEU A 195 4.40 -1.85 -10.99
CA LEU A 195 5.47 -2.14 -10.04
C LEU A 195 6.87 -2.00 -10.66
N HIS A 196 7.06 -2.35 -11.94
CA HIS A 196 8.31 -2.12 -12.66
C HIS A 196 8.62 -0.62 -12.80
N GLU A 197 7.61 0.22 -13.08
CA GLU A 197 7.78 1.66 -13.11
C GLU A 197 8.16 2.23 -11.75
N ARG A 198 7.51 1.77 -10.68
CA ARG A 198 7.90 2.13 -9.30
C ARG A 198 9.31 1.65 -8.94
N ALA A 199 9.69 0.46 -9.36
CA ALA A 199 11.04 -0.07 -9.15
C ALA A 199 12.08 0.82 -9.86
N MET A 200 11.79 1.28 -11.08
CA MET A 200 12.65 2.22 -11.82
C MET A 200 12.80 3.56 -11.09
N GLN A 201 11.73 4.11 -10.54
CA GLN A 201 11.81 5.35 -9.75
C GLN A 201 12.69 5.16 -8.50
N ARG A 202 12.57 4.02 -7.82
CA ARG A 202 13.40 3.69 -6.65
C ARG A 202 14.87 3.49 -7.00
N THR A 203 15.19 2.82 -8.11
CA THR A 203 16.59 2.64 -8.54
C THR A 203 17.24 3.98 -8.87
N VAL A 204 16.54 4.87 -9.58
CA VAL A 204 17.05 6.23 -9.88
C VAL A 204 17.25 7.03 -8.60
N ALA A 205 16.31 6.97 -7.64
CA ALA A 205 16.46 7.65 -6.36
C ALA A 205 17.66 7.10 -5.55
N ALA A 206 17.80 5.77 -5.47
CA ALA A 206 18.92 5.12 -4.79
C ALA A 206 20.27 5.43 -5.45
N SER A 207 20.33 5.49 -6.78
CA SER A 207 21.55 5.88 -7.50
C SER A 207 21.97 7.32 -7.18
N ARG A 208 21.02 8.26 -7.05
CA ARG A 208 21.33 9.64 -6.64
C ARG A 208 21.90 9.70 -5.23
N LEU A 209 21.25 9.02 -4.29
CA LEU A 209 21.72 8.94 -2.90
C LEU A 209 23.14 8.35 -2.78
N LEU A 210 23.48 7.35 -3.60
CA LEU A 210 24.84 6.79 -3.65
C LEU A 210 25.85 7.79 -4.23
N GLN A 211 25.49 8.54 -5.26
CA GLN A 211 26.40 9.53 -5.88
C GLN A 211 26.72 10.70 -4.94
N ASP A 212 25.77 11.08 -4.08
CA ASP A 212 25.93 12.15 -3.09
C ASP A 212 26.89 11.76 -1.95
N VAL A 213 27.13 10.46 -1.73
CA VAL A 213 27.95 9.94 -0.62
C VAL A 213 29.12 9.11 -1.17
N ARG A 214 30.25 9.77 -1.45
CA ARG A 214 31.40 9.12 -2.10
C ARG A 214 32.35 8.39 -1.16
N GLU A 215 32.32 8.64 0.14
CA GLU A 215 33.27 8.07 1.10
C GLU A 215 32.58 7.75 2.42
N ASN A 216 32.09 6.51 2.56
CA ASN A 216 31.50 6.02 3.80
C ASN A 216 31.89 4.56 4.03
N SER A 217 32.57 4.27 5.15
CA SER A 217 33.10 2.94 5.48
C SER A 217 32.01 1.87 5.66
N PHE A 218 30.80 2.28 6.01
CA PHE A 218 29.67 1.37 6.20
C PHE A 218 28.94 1.02 4.89
N LEU A 219 29.25 1.72 3.80
CA LEU A 219 28.56 1.59 2.52
C LEU A 219 29.38 0.71 1.56
N VAL A 220 28.86 -0.47 1.23
CA VAL A 220 29.51 -1.46 0.35
C VAL A 220 28.76 -1.57 -1.00
N GLU A 221 27.66 -0.82 -1.13
CA GLU A 221 26.67 -1.01 -2.18
C GLU A 221 27.12 -0.32 -3.47
N ASN A 222 27.17 -1.08 -4.57
CA ASN A 222 27.74 -0.63 -5.84
C ASN A 222 26.69 -0.02 -6.77
N GLU A 223 27.05 1.09 -7.44
CA GLU A 223 26.20 1.72 -8.45
C GLU A 223 25.96 0.80 -9.67
N GLU A 224 26.95 -0.03 -10.02
CA GLU A 224 26.86 -0.97 -11.15
C GLU A 224 25.70 -1.96 -10.99
N ALA A 225 25.48 -2.46 -9.78
CA ALA A 225 24.38 -3.39 -9.51
C ALA A 225 23.00 -2.74 -9.67
N LEU A 226 22.88 -1.42 -9.40
CA LEU A 226 21.66 -0.67 -9.73
C LEU A 226 21.50 -0.47 -11.23
N LYS A 227 22.58 -0.25 -11.97
CA LYS A 227 22.53 -0.15 -13.45
C LYS A 227 22.06 -1.45 -14.07
N THR A 228 22.63 -2.58 -13.65
CA THR A 228 22.15 -3.92 -14.09
C THR A 228 20.69 -4.14 -13.70
N LEU A 229 20.26 -3.70 -12.52
CA LEU A 229 18.86 -3.78 -12.12
C LEU A 229 17.95 -2.91 -13.00
N GLN A 230 18.38 -1.70 -13.38
CA GLN A 230 17.62 -0.84 -14.30
C GLN A 230 17.44 -1.52 -15.66
N GLU A 231 18.49 -2.12 -16.22
CA GLU A 231 18.42 -2.88 -17.47
C GLU A 231 17.41 -4.03 -17.37
N GLN A 232 17.45 -4.80 -16.26
CA GLN A 232 16.49 -5.87 -15.99
C GLN A 232 15.05 -5.35 -15.87
N ILE A 233 14.85 -4.24 -15.16
CA ILE A 233 13.52 -3.61 -15.03
C ILE A 233 12.99 -3.21 -16.40
N VAL A 234 13.81 -2.62 -17.27
CA VAL A 234 13.40 -2.21 -18.63
C VAL A 234 12.98 -3.43 -19.45
N ALA A 235 13.79 -4.48 -19.45
CA ALA A 235 13.49 -5.71 -20.17
C ALA A 235 12.19 -6.36 -19.68
N SER A 236 12.04 -6.54 -18.37
CA SER A 236 10.84 -7.11 -17.76
C SER A 236 9.59 -6.24 -17.96
N LYS A 237 9.73 -4.91 -17.92
CA LYS A 237 8.62 -3.97 -18.14
C LYS A 237 8.04 -4.13 -19.54
N TYR A 238 8.88 -4.17 -20.58
CA TYR A 238 8.42 -4.34 -21.95
C TYR A 238 7.84 -5.74 -22.18
N ALA A 239 8.42 -6.78 -21.58
CA ALA A 239 7.85 -8.13 -21.61
C ALA A 239 6.45 -8.17 -20.98
N ALA A 240 6.27 -7.56 -19.81
CA ALA A 240 4.96 -7.47 -19.15
C ALA A 240 3.95 -6.66 -19.97
N GLN A 241 4.37 -5.57 -20.62
CA GLN A 241 3.51 -4.78 -21.51
C GLN A 241 3.08 -5.57 -22.75
N ALA A 242 4.01 -6.29 -23.39
CA ALA A 242 3.70 -7.15 -24.53
C ALA A 242 2.70 -8.24 -24.14
N ASN A 243 2.91 -8.91 -23.00
CA ASN A 243 2.00 -9.95 -22.50
C ASN A 243 0.62 -9.39 -22.12
N ARG A 244 0.56 -8.18 -21.56
CA ARG A 244 -0.70 -7.47 -21.31
C ARG A 244 -1.48 -7.23 -22.59
N LEU A 245 -0.81 -6.78 -23.66
CA LEU A 245 -1.45 -6.54 -24.96
C LEU A 245 -1.89 -7.85 -25.61
N ALA A 246 -1.09 -8.92 -25.52
CA ALA A 246 -1.47 -10.24 -26.00
C ALA A 246 -2.72 -10.77 -25.29
N GLN A 247 -2.78 -10.67 -23.96
CA GLN A 247 -3.96 -11.06 -23.18
C GLN A 247 -5.20 -10.25 -23.55
N ALA A 248 -5.03 -8.94 -23.76
CA ALA A 248 -6.13 -8.08 -24.21
C ALA A 248 -6.62 -8.49 -25.62
N ALA A 249 -5.71 -8.80 -26.55
CA ALA A 249 -6.07 -9.24 -27.90
C ALA A 249 -6.83 -10.57 -27.90
N ASP A 250 -6.46 -11.53 -27.04
CA ASP A 250 -7.18 -12.80 -26.94
C ASP A 250 -8.55 -12.64 -26.26
N SER A 251 -8.67 -11.76 -25.27
CA SER A 251 -9.98 -11.44 -24.66
C SER A 251 -10.94 -10.77 -25.67
N VAL A 252 -10.42 -10.02 -26.65
CA VAL A 252 -11.25 -9.46 -27.74
C VAL A 252 -11.76 -10.56 -28.67
N LYS A 253 -10.95 -11.59 -28.98
CA LYS A 253 -11.39 -12.74 -29.79
C LYS A 253 -12.46 -13.58 -29.10
N GLU A 254 -12.37 -13.77 -27.79
CA GLU A 254 -13.43 -14.42 -27.00
C GLU A 254 -14.68 -13.54 -26.91
N GLY A 255 -14.49 -12.23 -26.75
CA GLY A 255 -15.56 -11.23 -26.78
C GLY A 255 -16.29 -11.15 -28.12
N GLU A 256 -15.61 -11.35 -29.26
CA GLU A 256 -16.24 -11.45 -30.58
C GLU A 256 -17.09 -12.70 -30.74
N LYS A 257 -16.67 -13.84 -30.16
CA LYS A 257 -17.51 -15.06 -30.09
C LYS A 257 -18.73 -14.84 -29.19
N ASN A 258 -18.59 -14.12 -28.08
CA ASN A 258 -19.70 -13.81 -27.16
C ASN A 258 -20.62 -12.66 -27.66
N ARG A 259 -20.13 -11.74 -28.49
CA ARG A 259 -20.92 -10.66 -29.12
C ARG A 259 -21.99 -11.17 -30.09
N LEU A 260 -21.89 -12.42 -30.54
CA LEU A 260 -22.94 -13.07 -31.33
C LEU A 260 -24.13 -13.54 -30.47
N MET A 261 -24.01 -13.56 -29.14
CA MET A 261 -25.09 -13.97 -28.24
C MET A 261 -25.85 -12.74 -27.75
N ASP A 262 -27.13 -12.66 -28.09
CA ASP A 262 -28.04 -11.65 -27.57
C ASP A 262 -28.21 -11.83 -26.06
N THR A 263 -27.79 -10.83 -25.29
CA THR A 263 -27.80 -10.83 -23.82
C THR A 263 -29.08 -10.26 -23.21
N ARG A 264 -30.02 -9.77 -24.03
CA ARG A 264 -31.33 -9.29 -23.55
C ARG A 264 -32.11 -10.43 -22.89
N PRO A 265 -32.91 -10.18 -21.84
CA PRO A 265 -33.80 -11.19 -21.27
C PRO A 265 -34.69 -11.81 -22.35
N LEU A 266 -34.91 -13.13 -22.30
CA LEU A 266 -35.85 -13.79 -23.21
C LEU A 266 -37.27 -13.23 -23.10
N LEU A 267 -37.66 -12.78 -21.89
CA LEU A 267 -38.94 -12.13 -21.65
C LEU A 267 -39.16 -10.89 -22.54
N ASP A 268 -38.10 -10.15 -22.85
CA ASP A 268 -38.18 -8.91 -23.64
C ASP A 268 -38.13 -9.19 -25.15
N THR A 269 -37.75 -10.40 -25.56
CA THR A 269 -37.59 -10.80 -26.97
C THR A 269 -38.42 -12.02 -27.33
N LEU A 270 -39.59 -12.21 -26.70
CA LEU A 270 -40.48 -13.33 -26.98
C LEU A 270 -40.91 -13.41 -28.45
N ASN A 271 -40.92 -12.28 -29.15
CA ASN A 271 -41.30 -12.16 -30.56
C ASN A 271 -40.14 -12.49 -31.53
N GLU A 272 -38.94 -12.74 -31.01
CA GLU A 272 -37.74 -13.00 -31.81
C GLU A 272 -37.29 -14.45 -31.63
N PHE A 273 -37.15 -15.19 -32.73
CA PHE A 273 -36.66 -16.57 -32.69
C PHE A 273 -35.15 -16.60 -32.45
N ARG A 274 -34.72 -16.85 -31.20
CA ARG A 274 -33.31 -17.06 -30.86
C ARG A 274 -32.88 -18.51 -31.08
N LYS A 275 -31.82 -18.74 -31.86
CA LYS A 275 -31.20 -20.05 -32.04
C LYS A 275 -30.32 -20.40 -30.83
N ILE A 276 -30.94 -20.98 -29.79
CA ILE A 276 -30.22 -21.45 -28.59
C ILE A 276 -29.76 -22.90 -28.84
N LYS A 277 -28.44 -23.14 -28.80
CA LYS A 277 -27.84 -24.48 -28.90
C LYS A 277 -27.66 -25.10 -27.51
N PRO A 278 -27.63 -26.43 -27.36
CA PRO A 278 -27.41 -27.09 -26.06
C PRO A 278 -26.08 -26.71 -25.42
N GLU A 279 -25.04 -26.46 -26.22
CA GLU A 279 -23.72 -26.00 -25.75
C GLU A 279 -23.78 -24.65 -24.99
N ASN A 280 -24.74 -23.79 -25.34
CA ASN A 280 -24.91 -22.49 -24.67
C ASN A 280 -25.43 -22.66 -23.24
N LEU A 281 -26.16 -23.75 -22.95
CA LEU A 281 -26.78 -23.99 -21.64
C LEU A 281 -25.81 -24.63 -20.64
N LEU A 282 -24.68 -25.18 -21.10
CA LEU A 282 -23.71 -25.93 -20.29
C LEU A 282 -22.53 -25.07 -19.78
N GLY A 283 -22.43 -23.79 -20.17
CA GLY A 283 -21.37 -22.88 -19.72
C GLY A 283 -21.54 -22.45 -18.25
N ASN A 284 -20.42 -22.26 -17.53
CA ASN A 284 -20.40 -21.83 -16.12
C ASN A 284 -20.98 -20.42 -15.89
N GLU A 285 -21.06 -19.60 -16.94
CA GLU A 285 -21.76 -18.32 -16.91
C GLU A 285 -23.13 -18.52 -17.56
N GLN A 286 -24.20 -18.12 -16.85
CA GLN A 286 -25.59 -18.21 -17.32
C GLN A 286 -25.79 -17.40 -18.60
N SER A 287 -25.48 -18.00 -19.75
CA SER A 287 -25.47 -17.33 -21.06
C SER A 287 -26.88 -16.93 -21.52
N VAL A 288 -27.92 -17.56 -20.95
CA VAL A 288 -29.32 -17.31 -21.27
C VAL A 288 -30.01 -16.63 -20.08
N ARG A 289 -30.11 -15.31 -20.13
CA ARG A 289 -30.92 -14.53 -19.19
C ARG A 289 -32.40 -14.70 -19.55
N VAL A 290 -33.18 -15.42 -18.73
CA VAL A 290 -34.63 -15.62 -18.98
C VAL A 290 -35.41 -14.35 -18.61
N VAL A 291 -35.20 -13.85 -17.40
CA VAL A 291 -35.84 -12.67 -16.83
C VAL A 291 -34.83 -11.94 -15.93
N SER A 292 -34.94 -10.61 -15.81
CA SER A 292 -34.12 -9.85 -14.87
C SER A 292 -34.65 -10.02 -13.45
N LEU A 293 -33.81 -10.49 -12.53
CA LEU A 293 -34.13 -10.59 -11.11
C LEU A 293 -33.15 -9.73 -10.28
N PRO A 294 -33.64 -8.92 -9.32
CA PRO A 294 -35.05 -8.65 -9.02
C PRO A 294 -35.74 -7.87 -10.16
N PRO A 295 -37.08 -7.93 -10.29
CA PRO A 295 -37.80 -7.13 -11.26
C PRO A 295 -37.55 -5.64 -11.01
N SER A 296 -37.49 -4.84 -12.07
CA SER A 296 -37.34 -3.39 -11.93
C SER A 296 -38.51 -2.82 -11.13
N PHE A 297 -38.23 -2.03 -10.11
CA PHE A 297 -39.24 -1.34 -9.32
C PHE A 297 -40.01 -0.35 -10.21
N ILE A 298 -41.31 -0.57 -10.33
CA ILE A 298 -42.22 0.37 -10.99
C ILE A 298 -42.83 1.23 -9.87
N PRO A 299 -42.78 2.56 -9.95
CA PRO A 299 -43.41 3.43 -8.96
C PRO A 299 -44.93 3.19 -9.01
N MET A 300 -45.47 2.60 -7.95
CA MET A 300 -46.92 2.47 -7.79
C MET A 300 -47.44 3.58 -6.87
N PRO A 301 -48.52 4.29 -7.26
CA PRO A 301 -49.16 5.22 -6.36
C PRO A 301 -49.68 4.46 -5.14
N ASN A 302 -49.28 4.91 -3.95
CA ASN A 302 -49.57 4.30 -2.66
C ASN A 302 -51.02 4.48 -2.20
N LYS A 303 -51.85 5.18 -2.99
CA LYS A 303 -53.28 5.38 -2.71
C LYS A 303 -54.10 5.15 -3.98
N PRO A 304 -55.08 4.22 -3.98
CA PRO A 304 -56.04 4.13 -5.06
C PRO A 304 -56.82 5.45 -5.14
N MET A 305 -56.93 6.00 -6.34
CA MET A 305 -57.69 7.24 -6.56
C MET A 305 -59.17 6.96 -6.32
N PHE A 306 -59.76 7.64 -5.34
CA PHE A 306 -61.19 7.61 -5.07
C PHE A 306 -61.76 8.99 -5.39
N PHE A 307 -62.66 9.06 -6.36
CA PHE A 307 -63.34 10.31 -6.73
C PHE A 307 -64.63 10.42 -5.92
N ASP A 308 -64.78 11.52 -5.19
CA ASP A 308 -66.05 11.83 -4.54
C ASP A 308 -67.04 12.36 -5.60
N LEU A 309 -67.84 11.44 -6.15
CA LEU A 309 -68.84 11.75 -7.15
C LEU A 309 -70.04 12.52 -6.57
N ALA A 310 -70.24 12.54 -5.25
CA ALA A 310 -71.37 13.22 -4.62
C ALA A 310 -71.28 14.74 -4.81
N LEU A 311 -70.07 15.30 -4.89
CA LEU A 311 -69.85 16.71 -5.16
C LEU A 311 -70.45 17.16 -6.50
N ASN A 312 -70.48 16.28 -7.52
CA ASN A 312 -71.08 16.58 -8.82
C ASN A 312 -72.61 16.78 -8.75
N HIS A 313 -73.23 16.30 -7.66
CA HIS A 313 -74.67 16.41 -7.44
C HIS A 313 -75.07 17.63 -6.61
N ILE A 314 -74.11 18.41 -6.08
CA ILE A 314 -74.38 19.69 -5.44
C ILE A 314 -74.61 20.73 -6.55
N LYS A 315 -75.88 20.89 -6.95
CA LYS A 315 -76.30 21.92 -7.90
C LYS A 315 -77.07 23.01 -7.15
N MET A 316 -76.90 24.24 -7.61
CA MET A 316 -77.74 25.34 -7.15
C MET A 316 -79.21 25.00 -7.42
N PRO A 317 -80.11 25.25 -6.46
CA PRO A 317 -81.54 25.13 -6.73
C PRO A 317 -81.92 26.10 -7.84
N ASP A 318 -83.01 25.80 -8.55
CA ASP A 318 -83.52 26.71 -9.55
C ASP A 318 -83.88 28.07 -8.92
N LEU A 319 -83.32 29.14 -9.49
CA LEU A 319 -83.46 30.51 -9.00
C LEU A 319 -84.37 31.36 -9.89
N GLU A 320 -84.95 30.82 -10.96
CA GLU A 320 -85.81 31.58 -11.88
C GLU A 320 -86.94 32.31 -11.15
N ALA A 321 -87.58 31.65 -10.17
CA ALA A 321 -88.63 32.25 -9.35
C ALA A 321 -88.15 33.43 -8.49
N LYS A 322 -86.89 33.42 -8.02
CA LYS A 322 -86.30 34.53 -7.24
C LYS A 322 -85.79 35.66 -8.14
N ILE A 323 -85.33 35.37 -9.35
CA ILE A 323 -84.85 36.40 -10.28
C ILE A 323 -86.03 37.25 -10.77
N ALA A 324 -87.19 36.61 -11.03
CA ALA A 324 -88.42 37.29 -11.41
C ALA A 324 -88.88 38.34 -10.37
N SER A 325 -88.63 38.10 -9.07
CA SER A 325 -89.03 39.03 -8.00
C SER A 325 -88.11 40.25 -7.84
N TYR A 326 -86.91 40.26 -8.44
CA TYR A 326 -85.97 41.39 -8.33
C TYR A 326 -85.98 42.34 -9.53
N VAL A 327 -86.43 41.87 -10.70
CA VAL A 327 -86.43 42.67 -11.95
C VAL A 327 -87.59 43.68 -11.99
N SER A 328 -88.63 43.52 -11.16
CA SER A 328 -89.72 44.49 -11.06
C SER A 328 -89.33 45.81 -10.37
N ASP A 329 -88.25 45.84 -9.59
CA ASP A 329 -88.09 46.87 -8.54
C ASP A 329 -87.02 47.95 -8.79
N LYS A 330 -86.21 47.89 -9.85
CA LYS A 330 -85.15 48.91 -10.08
C LYS A 330 -84.91 49.26 -11.55
N LYS A 331 -85.62 50.28 -12.05
CA LYS A 331 -85.22 51.07 -13.23
C LYS A 331 -85.16 52.55 -12.83
N GLU A 332 -84.06 53.20 -13.25
CA GLU A 332 -83.77 54.66 -13.31
C GLU A 332 -83.23 55.29 -12.00
N THR A 333 -82.04 55.93 -11.95
CA THR A 333 -81.46 56.96 -12.84
C THR A 333 -79.91 57.13 -12.65
N PRO A 334 -79.21 57.88 -13.55
CA PRO A 334 -77.79 57.66 -13.90
C PRO A 334 -76.77 58.81 -13.62
N VAL A 335 -75.49 58.40 -13.55
CA VAL A 335 -74.22 58.94 -14.13
C VAL A 335 -73.58 60.28 -13.64
N SER A 336 -72.26 60.19 -13.34
CA SER A 336 -71.10 61.05 -13.78
C SER A 336 -70.05 61.17 -12.64
N ASN A 337 -68.71 61.23 -12.78
CA ASN A 337 -67.76 61.51 -13.87
C ASN A 337 -66.31 61.08 -13.48
N VAL A 338 -65.53 60.60 -14.48
CA VAL A 338 -64.08 60.81 -14.87
C VAL A 338 -62.99 61.15 -13.79
N THR A 339 -61.68 60.79 -13.79
CA THR A 339 -60.65 60.49 -14.83
C THR A 339 -59.32 59.90 -14.24
N LYS A 340 -58.50 59.29 -15.13
CA LYS A 340 -57.01 59.05 -15.15
C LYS A 340 -56.56 57.68 -14.60
N GLU A 341 -55.73 56.85 -15.28
CA GLU A 341 -54.59 57.13 -16.15
C GLU A 341 -54.18 55.91 -17.03
N LYS A 342 -53.70 56.19 -18.26
CA LYS A 342 -52.55 55.63 -19.04
C LYS A 342 -52.31 54.12 -19.29
N ARG A 343 -52.09 53.88 -20.61
CA ARG A 343 -51.11 53.01 -21.33
C ARG A 343 -51.50 51.56 -21.66
N GLY A 344 -51.86 51.37 -22.94
CA GLY A 344 -51.64 50.12 -23.70
C GLY A 344 -50.14 49.94 -24.02
N THR A 345 -49.66 48.85 -24.62
CA THR A 345 -50.29 47.82 -25.48
C THR A 345 -49.20 46.76 -25.67
N THR A 346 -49.54 45.46 -25.68
CA THR A 346 -49.07 44.40 -26.60
C THR A 346 -49.55 43.05 -26.07
N GLY A 347 -50.42 42.36 -26.81
CA GLY A 347 -50.73 40.93 -26.63
C GLY A 347 -49.78 40.04 -27.45
N PRO A 348 -50.07 38.74 -27.68
CA PRO A 348 -51.24 37.99 -27.23
C PRO A 348 -50.89 36.63 -26.58
N MET A 349 -51.68 36.15 -25.61
CA MET A 349 -52.14 34.75 -25.63
C MET A 349 -53.29 34.52 -24.64
N LYS A 350 -54.40 34.05 -25.23
CA LYS A 350 -55.48 33.26 -24.60
C LYS A 350 -54.84 32.03 -23.92
N GLN A 351 -55.33 31.45 -22.83
CA GLN A 351 -56.61 31.53 -22.15
C GLN A 351 -56.36 30.98 -20.73
N ASP A 352 -56.58 31.80 -19.71
CA ASP A 352 -56.74 31.39 -18.32
C ASP A 352 -58.24 31.19 -18.04
N VAL A 353 -58.58 30.11 -17.35
CA VAL A 353 -59.63 30.06 -16.32
C VAL A 353 -59.05 29.10 -15.27
N GLY A 354 -58.47 29.55 -14.16
CA GLY A 354 -59.06 30.36 -13.09
C GLY A 354 -59.85 29.43 -12.14
N LYS A 355 -59.74 29.47 -10.82
CA LYS A 355 -59.06 30.33 -9.83
C LYS A 355 -59.11 29.55 -8.49
N GLU A 356 -57.99 29.50 -7.76
CA GLU A 356 -57.73 30.28 -6.54
C GLU A 356 -58.63 30.02 -5.32
N GLY A 357 -57.97 29.67 -4.22
CA GLY A 357 -58.32 30.04 -2.85
C GLY A 357 -57.07 29.86 -1.99
N LEU A 358 -56.18 30.85 -1.94
CA LEU A 358 -56.09 31.92 -0.91
C LEU A 358 -55.83 31.39 0.51
N GLY A 359 -54.66 31.74 1.03
CA GLY A 359 -54.22 31.53 2.40
C GLY A 359 -52.78 31.03 2.36
N GLY A 360 -51.75 31.86 2.46
CA GLY A 360 -51.59 32.97 3.40
C GLY A 360 -50.21 32.78 4.01
N MET A 361 -49.40 33.83 3.94
CA MET A 361 -48.06 33.95 4.51
C MET A 361 -47.77 33.09 5.74
N MET A 362 -46.69 32.30 5.71
CA MET A 362 -45.80 32.18 6.87
C MET A 362 -44.35 32.16 6.40
N LYS A 363 -43.66 33.25 6.73
CA LYS A 363 -42.21 33.31 6.79
C LYS A 363 -41.74 32.46 7.97
N GLY A 364 -40.70 31.68 7.72
CA GLY A 364 -39.62 31.46 8.68
C GLY A 364 -39.76 30.28 9.63
N TRP A 365 -38.58 29.69 9.87
CA TRP A 365 -38.08 29.14 11.13
C TRP A 365 -37.88 27.61 11.24
N PHE A 366 -36.62 27.29 11.58
CA PHE A 366 -36.05 26.05 12.14
C PHE A 366 -35.71 24.87 11.21
N TRP A 367 -34.49 24.32 11.21
CA TRP A 367 -33.13 24.78 11.59
C TRP A 367 -32.14 23.72 11.04
N ARG A 368 -30.88 24.12 10.92
CA ARG A 368 -29.73 23.27 10.61
C ARG A 368 -29.06 22.87 11.94
N LYS A 369 -28.97 21.58 12.23
CA LYS A 369 -27.82 20.93 12.88
C LYS A 369 -27.88 19.44 12.61
#